data_AF-A0A2A5SKX0-F1
#
_entry.id   AF-A0A2A5SKX0-F1
#
_cell.length_a   1.000
_cell.length_b   1.000
_cell.length_c   1.000
_cell.angle_alpha   90.00
_cell.angle_beta   90.00
_cell.angle_gamma   90.00
#
_symmetry.space_group_name_H-M   'P 1'
#
loop_
_entity.id
_entity.type
_entity.pdbx_description
1 polymer ?
#
loop_
_entity_poly.entity_id
_entity_poly.type
_entity_poly.pdbx_seq_one_letter_code
_entity_poly.pdbx_strand_id
1 'polypeptide(L)' 'MSGGEAQRVALAKAILKDSPVIFADEPTAALDSENSEEVMKLLLSMKNENRIIIIATHNPVIWKMADDVVELSR' A
#
# COMPACT_ATOMS: atom_id res chain seq x y z
N MET A 1 10.90 10.71 13.27
CA MET A 1 9.80 9.78 12.98
C MET A 1 10.39 8.49 12.48
N SER A 2 9.95 7.35 13.00
CA SER A 2 10.28 6.05 12.41
C SER A 2 9.70 5.94 11.00
N GLY A 3 10.21 5.04 10.16
CA GLY A 3 9.67 4.79 8.81
C GLY A 3 8.16 4.51 8.83
N GLY A 4 7.71 3.71 9.81
CA GLY A 4 6.28 3.39 10.00
C GLY A 4 5.42 4.57 10.43
N GLU A 5 5.95 5.53 11.20
CA GLU A 5 5.22 6.76 11.54
C GLU A 5 5.01 7.65 10.32
N ALA A 6 6.06 7.83 9.50
CA ALA A 6 5.96 8.61 8.26
C ALA A 6 4.94 8.00 7.29
N GLN A 7 4.92 6.68 7.22
CA GLN A 7 3.99 5.95 6.36
C GLN A 7 2.54 6.01 6.86
N ARG A 8 2.30 5.84 8.16
CA ARG A 8 0.95 6.02 8.75
C ARG A 8 0.40 7.42 8.50
N VAL A 9 1.26 8.45 8.59
CA VAL A 9 0.87 9.83 8.27
C VAL A 9 0.56 9.99 6.77
N ALA A 10 1.36 9.40 5.88
CA ALA A 10 1.08 9.43 4.45
C ALA A 10 -0.25 8.74 4.10
N LEU A 11 -0.53 7.62 4.75
CA LEU A 11 -1.75 6.84 4.59
C LEU A 11 -2.98 7.60 5.11
N ALA A 12 -2.86 8.23 6.28
CA ALA A 12 -3.90 9.12 6.82
C ALA A 12 -4.20 10.29 5.87
N LYS A 13 -3.17 10.88 5.25
CA LYS A 13 -3.34 11.95 4.25
C LYS A 13 -4.09 11.45 2.99
N ALA A 14 -3.82 10.23 2.54
CA ALA A 14 -4.54 9.63 1.42
C ALA A 14 -6.03 9.41 1.74
N ILE A 15 -6.35 8.94 2.95
CA ILE A 15 -7.74 8.81 3.44
C ILE A 15 -8.45 10.16 3.41
N LEU A 16 -7.83 11.18 3.99
CA LEU A 16 -8.45 12.51 4.14
C LEU A 16 -8.74 13.21 2.79
N LYS A 17 -8.04 12.82 1.72
CA LYS A 17 -8.20 13.41 0.40
C LYS A 17 -9.32 12.77 -0.42
N ASP A 18 -9.90 11.67 0.05
CA ASP A 18 -10.90 10.85 -0.66
C ASP A 18 -10.55 10.63 -2.14
N SER A 19 -9.28 10.29 -2.42
CA SER A 19 -8.80 10.14 -3.78
C SER A 19 -9.42 8.89 -4.43
N PRO A 20 -9.93 8.96 -5.68
CA PRO A 20 -10.41 7.78 -6.40
C PRO A 20 -9.27 6.86 -6.84
N VAL A 21 -8.02 7.36 -6.84
CA VAL A 21 -6.83 6.57 -7.14
C VAL A 21 -5.75 6.82 -6.08
N ILE A 22 -5.19 5.74 -5.54
CA ILE A 22 -4.05 5.76 -4.63
C ILE A 22 -2.87 5.07 -5.32
N PHE A 23 -1.74 5.75 -5.42
CA PHE A 23 -0.47 5.18 -5.85
C PHE A 23 0.43 4.98 -4.64
N ALA A 24 0.87 3.74 -4.41
CA ALA A 24 1.79 3.39 -3.34
C ALA A 24 3.05 2.76 -3.94
N ASP A 25 4.16 3.49 -3.90
CA ASP A 25 5.46 3.02 -4.37
C ASP A 25 6.25 2.47 -3.18
N GLU A 26 6.55 1.17 -3.21
CA GLU A 26 7.25 0.42 -2.17
C GLU A 26 6.82 0.79 -0.74
N PRO A 27 5.51 0.73 -0.43
CA PRO A 27 4.98 1.30 0.79
C PRO A 27 5.72 0.73 2.00
N THR A 28 5.96 -0.58 2.05
CA THR A 28 6.48 -1.25 3.25
C THR A 28 8.00 -1.41 3.27
N ALA A 29 8.77 -0.76 2.39
CA ALA A 29 10.20 -1.03 2.24
C ALA A 29 11.06 -0.77 3.51
N ALA A 30 10.59 0.08 4.42
CA ALA A 30 11.29 0.40 5.66
C ALA A 30 10.78 -0.38 6.89
N LEU A 31 9.92 -1.39 6.69
CA LEU A 31 9.24 -2.12 7.76
C LEU A 31 9.73 -3.57 7.84
N ASP A 32 9.68 -4.14 9.04
CA ASP A 32 9.75 -5.59 9.21
C ASP A 32 8.51 -6.28 8.61
N SER A 33 8.54 -7.61 8.54
CA SER A 33 7.49 -8.41 7.89
C SER A 33 6.11 -8.27 8.56
N GLU A 34 6.05 -8.15 9.88
CA GLU A 34 4.80 -8.05 10.64
C GLU A 34 4.15 -6.69 10.38
N ASN A 35 4.92 -5.62 10.55
CA ASN A 35 4.48 -4.26 10.28
C ASN A 35 4.12 -4.03 8.81
N SER A 36 4.84 -4.69 7.88
CA SER A 36 4.52 -4.64 6.45
C SER A 36 3.11 -5.16 6.16
N GLU A 37 2.75 -6.31 6.75
CA GLU A 37 1.44 -6.93 6.56
C GLU A 37 0.31 -6.07 7.15
N GLU A 38 0.52 -5.50 8.34
CA GLU A 38 -0.46 -4.62 8.98
C GLU A 38 -0.72 -3.36 8.13
N VAL A 39 0.34 -2.72 7.64
CA VAL A 39 0.19 -1.52 6.81
C VAL A 39 -0.47 -1.84 5.47
N MET A 40 -0.17 -2.99 4.88
CA MET A 40 -0.87 -3.43 3.67
C MET A 40 -2.36 -3.71 3.92
N LYS A 41 -2.72 -4.36 5.02
CA LYS A 41 -4.12 -4.56 5.39
C LYS A 41 -4.85 -3.23 5.54
N LEU A 42 -4.20 -2.23 6.15
CA LEU A 42 -4.77 -0.90 6.30
C LEU A 42 -4.90 -0.15 4.96
N LEU A 43 -3.93 -0.28 4.06
CA LEU A 43 -4.02 0.31 2.73
C LEU A 43 -5.15 -0.33 1.92
N LEU A 44 -5.23 -1.66 1.90
CA LEU A 44 -6.23 -2.41 1.15
C LEU A 44 -7.64 -2.23 1.71
N SER A 45 -7.81 -1.97 3.02
CA SER A 45 -9.12 -1.66 3.61
C SER A 45 -9.73 -0.35 3.10
N MET A 46 -8.95 0.49 2.42
CA MET A 46 -9.43 1.72 1.80
C MET A 46 -10.09 1.47 0.45
N LYS A 47 -9.90 0.30 -0.15
CA LYS A 47 -10.53 -0.08 -1.41
C LYS A 47 -12.06 -0.03 -1.25
N ASN A 48 -12.72 0.55 -2.24
CA ASN A 48 -14.18 0.53 -2.38
C ASN A 48 -14.54 0.58 -3.88
N GLU A 49 -15.83 0.56 -4.21
CA GLU A 49 -16.31 0.53 -5.59
C GLU A 49 -15.83 1.71 -6.47
N ASN A 50 -15.49 2.84 -5.86
CA ASN A 50 -15.04 4.05 -6.54
C ASN A 50 -13.54 4.34 -6.35
N ARG A 51 -12.78 3.40 -5.75
CA ARG A 51 -11.35 3.61 -5.44
C ARG A 51 -10.48 2.48 -5.94
N ILE A 52 -9.46 2.85 -6.72
CA ILE A 52 -8.40 1.97 -7.19
C ILE A 52 -7.12 2.23 -6.39
N ILE A 53 -6.43 1.17 -6.00
CA ILE A 53 -5.13 1.23 -5.34
C ILE A 53 -4.12 0.52 -6.24
N ILE A 54 -3.07 1.22 -6.63
CA ILE A 54 -1.97 0.70 -7.45
C ILE A 54 -0.72 0.66 -6.57
N ILE A 55 -0.13 -0.52 -6.47
CA ILE A 55 1.01 -0.78 -5.60
C ILE A 55 2.18 -1.26 -6.47
N ALA A 56 3.30 -0.56 -6.40
CA ALA A 56 4.56 -1.04 -6.93
C ALA A 56 5.33 -1.72 -5.80
N THR A 57 5.68 -2.99 -5.97
CA THR A 57 6.46 -3.73 -4.99
C THR A 57 7.22 -4.89 -5.62
N HIS A 58 8.39 -5.21 -5.07
CA HIS A 58 9.11 -6.45 -5.33
C HIS A 58 8.84 -7.54 -4.27
N ASN A 59 8.05 -7.26 -3.23
CA ASN A 59 7.85 -8.18 -2.12
C ASN A 59 6.77 -9.22 -2.43
N PRO A 60 7.11 -10.52 -2.44
CA PRO A 60 6.18 -11.55 -2.86
C PRO A 60 5.05 -11.84 -1.87
N VAL A 61 5.15 -11.37 -0.63
CA VAL A 61 4.05 -11.45 0.35
C VAL A 61 2.99 -10.40 0.00
N ILE A 62 3.43 -9.22 -0.45
CA ILE A 62 2.60 -8.05 -0.67
C ILE A 62 1.76 -8.20 -1.93
N TRP A 63 2.38 -8.54 -3.08
CA TRP A 63 1.64 -8.70 -4.33
C TRP A 63 0.63 -9.86 -4.31
N LYS A 64 0.78 -10.83 -3.39
CA LYS A 64 -0.18 -11.94 -3.19
C LYS A 64 -1.47 -11.49 -2.50
N MET A 65 -1.46 -10.29 -1.90
CA MET A 65 -2.63 -9.67 -1.29
C MET A 65 -3.43 -8.83 -2.29
N ALA A 66 -2.91 -8.61 -3.50
CA ALA A 66 -3.58 -7.82 -4.53
C ALA A 66 -4.67 -8.62 -5.24
N ASP A 67 -5.69 -7.92 -5.74
CA ASP A 67 -6.73 -8.54 -6.56
C ASP A 67 -6.19 -8.97 -7.93
N ASP A 68 -5.34 -8.13 -8.53
CA ASP A 68 -4.68 -8.36 -9.81
C ASP A 68 -3.18 -8.07 -9.68
N VAL A 69 -2.37 -8.85 -10.39
CA VAL A 69 -0.91 -8.71 -10.43
C VAL A 69 -0.45 -8.52 -11.88
N VAL A 70 0.25 -7.42 -12.13
CA VAL A 70 0.90 -7.15 -13.41
C VAL A 70 2.41 -7.29 -13.24
N GLU A 71 2.98 -8.32 -13.86
CA GLU A 71 4.42 -8.50 -13.90
C GLU A 71 5.03 -7.66 -15.04
N LEU A 72 5.93 -6.75 -14.67
CA LEU A 72 6.70 -5.97 -15.63
C LEU A 72 8.01 -6.72 -15.94
N SER A 73 8.00 -7.56 -16.96
CA SER A 73 9.21 -8.15 -17.54
C SER A 73 9.77 -7.22 -18.62
N ARG A 74 11.07 -6.91 -18.53
CA ARG A 74 11.81 -6.16 -19.56
C ARG A 74 12.63 -7.11 -20.41
#